data_AF-A0A7G9BJL7-F1
#
_entry.id   AF-A0A7G9BJL7-F1
#
_cell.length_a   1.000
_cell.length_b   1.000
_cell.length_c   1.000
_cell.angle_alpha   90.00
_cell.angle_beta   90.00
_cell.angle_gamma   90.00
#
_symmetry.space_group_name_H-M   'P 1'
#
loop_
_entity.id
_entity.type
_entity.pdbx_description
1 polymer ?
#
loop_
_entity_poly.entity_id
_entity_poly.type
_entity_poly.pdbx_seq_one_letter_code
_entity_poly.pdbx_strand_id
1 'polypeptide(L)'
;MSQKYPDYDPEKLKGGVPTRLENERDEAIAQRRDFAFESNYSNDLAIEITDTFKKAGYETNLIYFGLDDVETAAIRVDTRVRLGGHFIETDEIIFNYEEGIKRVKDNMHRYDRVKFVDTGIKGIAPVIAYYYQNGKHAVLNSNIGWFNSQFNDRLLEVAIQRISELSSGFETKKDIEQKQQKIRKTRKPRC
;
A
#
# COMPACT_ATOMS: atom_id res chain seq x y z
N MET A 1 -24.44 -5.37 3.74
CA MET A 1 -23.47 -6.47 3.68
C MET A 1 -23.13 -6.85 2.24
N SER A 2 -24.08 -7.05 1.32
CA SER A 2 -23.75 -7.50 -0.06
C SER A 2 -23.31 -6.42 -1.06
N GLN A 3 -23.31 -5.14 -0.69
CA GLN A 3 -22.95 -4.06 -1.63
C GLN A 3 -21.50 -3.57 -1.47
N LYS A 4 -20.75 -4.10 -0.50
CA LYS A 4 -19.43 -3.56 -0.12
C LYS A 4 -18.24 -4.35 -0.70
N TYR A 5 -18.46 -5.59 -1.14
CA TYR A 5 -17.39 -6.47 -1.63
C TYR A 5 -17.91 -7.37 -2.79
N PRO A 6 -17.91 -6.88 -4.04
CA PRO A 6 -18.50 -7.56 -5.20
C PRO A 6 -17.78 -8.84 -5.65
N ASP A 7 -16.52 -9.04 -5.25
CA ASP A 7 -15.70 -10.22 -5.60
C ASP A 7 -15.94 -11.43 -4.68
N TYR A 8 -16.96 -11.38 -3.81
CA TYR A 8 -17.16 -12.40 -2.78
C TYR A 8 -18.39 -13.25 -3.09
N ASP A 9 -18.14 -14.45 -3.63
CA ASP A 9 -19.13 -15.52 -3.77
C ASP A 9 -19.68 -15.94 -2.39
N PRO A 10 -20.95 -15.62 -2.07
CA PRO A 10 -21.54 -15.92 -0.78
C PRO A 10 -21.80 -17.42 -0.57
N GLU A 11 -21.94 -18.23 -1.62
CA GLU A 11 -22.22 -19.67 -1.50
C GLU A 11 -20.99 -20.47 -1.06
N LYS A 12 -19.79 -19.98 -1.36
CA LYS A 12 -18.52 -20.59 -0.94
C LYS A 12 -18.15 -20.33 0.52
N LEU A 13 -18.92 -19.49 1.22
CA LEU A 13 -18.67 -19.12 2.60
C LEU A 13 -19.84 -19.55 3.49
N LYS A 14 -19.70 -20.70 4.14
CA LYS A 14 -20.25 -20.84 5.48
C LYS A 14 -19.64 -19.71 6.33
N GLY A 15 -20.40 -18.65 6.56
CA GLY A 15 -19.99 -17.29 6.95
C GLY A 15 -18.76 -17.16 7.86
N GLY A 16 -17.82 -16.25 7.50
CA GLY A 16 -16.79 -15.85 8.46
C GLY A 16 -15.53 -15.11 7.98
N VAL A 17 -15.19 -14.98 6.69
CA VAL A 17 -13.86 -14.45 6.30
C VAL A 17 -13.65 -12.94 6.56
N PRO A 18 -14.56 -12.03 6.14
CA PRO A 18 -14.41 -10.60 6.48
C PRO A 18 -14.41 -10.37 7.99
N THR A 19 -15.33 -11.03 8.71
CA THR A 19 -15.41 -10.98 10.17
C THR A 19 -14.15 -11.53 10.84
N ARG A 20 -13.57 -12.61 10.29
CA ARG A 20 -12.31 -13.16 10.80
C ARG A 20 -11.17 -12.18 10.61
N LEU A 21 -11.04 -11.57 9.44
CA LEU A 21 -9.97 -10.59 9.18
C LEU A 21 -10.12 -9.34 10.06
N GLU A 22 -11.35 -8.87 10.28
CA GLU A 22 -11.65 -7.78 11.22
C GLU A 22 -11.31 -8.15 12.66
N ASN A 23 -11.64 -9.36 13.10
CA ASN A 23 -11.29 -9.86 14.43
C ASN A 23 -9.77 -10.00 14.60
N GLU A 24 -9.06 -10.57 13.61
CA GLU A 24 -7.61 -10.72 13.65
C GLU A 24 -6.90 -9.35 13.65
N ARG A 25 -7.43 -8.36 12.90
CA ARG A 25 -6.99 -6.95 12.95
C ARG A 25 -7.14 -6.40 14.38
N ASP A 26 -8.32 -6.53 14.96
CA ASP A 26 -8.63 -5.94 16.28
C ASP A 26 -7.79 -6.59 17.39
N GLU A 27 -7.58 -7.91 17.32
CA GLU A 27 -6.68 -8.64 18.21
C GLU A 27 -5.22 -8.19 18.05
N ALA A 28 -4.74 -8.03 16.81
CA ALA A 28 -3.38 -7.56 16.55
C ALA A 28 -3.16 -6.15 17.13
N ILE A 29 -4.13 -5.24 16.94
CA ILE A 29 -4.09 -3.89 17.50
C ILE A 29 -4.07 -3.93 19.02
N ALA A 30 -4.98 -4.70 19.65
CA ALA A 30 -5.07 -4.83 21.10
C ALA A 30 -3.78 -5.37 21.72
N GLN A 31 -3.10 -6.29 21.01
CA GLN A 31 -1.87 -6.93 21.48
C GLN A 31 -0.58 -6.24 21.02
N ARG A 32 -0.68 -5.14 20.26
CA ARG A 32 0.48 -4.44 19.67
C ARG A 32 1.37 -5.33 18.79
N ARG A 33 0.75 -6.22 18.01
CA ARG A 33 1.46 -7.16 17.12
C ARG A 33 1.47 -6.67 15.68
N ASP A 34 2.51 -7.06 14.95
CA ASP A 34 2.55 -6.91 13.50
C ASP A 34 1.41 -7.71 12.86
N PHE A 35 0.88 -7.18 11.77
CA PHE A 35 -0.24 -7.76 11.03
C PHE A 35 0.00 -7.63 9.53
N ALA A 36 -0.27 -8.70 8.80
CA ALA A 36 -0.15 -8.75 7.35
C ALA A 36 -1.32 -9.55 6.77
N PHE A 37 -1.83 -9.13 5.62
CA PHE A 37 -2.88 -9.80 4.88
C PHE A 37 -2.65 -9.60 3.38
N GLU A 38 -3.21 -10.50 2.58
CA GLU A 38 -3.14 -10.46 1.11
C GLU A 38 -4.47 -9.92 0.55
N SER A 39 -4.37 -9.15 -0.54
CA SER A 39 -5.52 -8.62 -1.27
C SER A 39 -5.12 -8.27 -2.69
N ASN A 40 -6.05 -8.38 -3.64
CA ASN A 40 -5.90 -7.88 -5.00
C ASN A 40 -5.97 -6.33 -5.07
N TYR A 41 -6.29 -5.67 -3.95
CA TYR A 41 -6.41 -4.22 -3.85
C TYR A 41 -7.53 -3.61 -4.74
N SER A 42 -8.45 -4.45 -5.25
CA SER A 42 -9.58 -4.09 -6.12
C SER A 42 -10.74 -3.39 -5.41
N ASN A 43 -10.74 -3.33 -4.08
CA ASN A 43 -11.78 -2.71 -3.26
C ASN A 43 -11.19 -1.95 -2.04
N ASP A 44 -12.05 -1.35 -1.21
CA ASP A 44 -11.64 -0.47 -0.11
C ASP A 44 -11.09 -1.21 1.11
N LEU A 45 -11.24 -2.54 1.21
CA LEU A 45 -10.88 -3.32 2.40
C LEU A 45 -9.45 -3.05 2.87
N ALA A 46 -8.49 -3.07 1.94
CA ALA A 46 -7.08 -2.89 2.28
C ALA A 46 -6.80 -1.48 2.83
N ILE A 47 -7.48 -0.47 2.29
CA ILE A 47 -7.37 0.93 2.74
C ILE A 47 -8.01 1.07 4.12
N GLU A 48 -9.20 0.51 4.33
CA GLU A 48 -9.93 0.57 5.60
C GLU A 48 -9.13 -0.06 6.75
N ILE A 49 -8.54 -1.24 6.52
CA ILE A 49 -7.67 -1.92 7.50
C ILE A 49 -6.43 -1.08 7.76
N THR A 50 -5.76 -0.60 6.71
CA THR A 50 -4.53 0.21 6.82
C THR A 50 -4.77 1.49 7.62
N ASP A 51 -5.86 2.22 7.33
CA ASP A 51 -6.22 3.45 8.05
C ASP A 51 -6.49 3.19 9.54
N THR A 52 -7.04 2.01 9.87
CA THR A 52 -7.26 1.59 11.26
C THR A 52 -5.93 1.39 12.00
N PHE A 53 -4.98 0.67 11.41
CA PHE A 53 -3.63 0.51 11.97
C PHE A 53 -2.89 1.84 12.08
N LYS A 54 -3.00 2.71 11.06
CA LYS A 54 -2.36 4.03 11.06
C LYS A 54 -2.86 4.90 12.22
N LYS A 55 -4.18 4.91 12.46
CA LYS A 55 -4.78 5.60 13.62
C LYS A 55 -4.33 5.02 14.97
N ALA A 56 -4.02 3.72 15.01
CA ALA A 56 -3.46 3.05 16.18
C ALA A 56 -1.94 3.27 16.36
N GLY A 57 -1.28 4.04 15.48
CA GLY A 57 0.12 4.43 15.60
C GLY A 57 1.13 3.47 14.96
N TYR A 58 0.67 2.59 14.07
CA TYR A 58 1.54 1.65 13.37
C TYR A 58 2.22 2.28 12.14
N GLU A 59 3.37 1.73 11.76
CA GLU A 59 3.96 1.94 10.44
C GLU A 59 3.23 1.05 9.41
N THR A 60 2.86 1.65 8.28
CA THR A 60 2.09 1.00 7.22
C THR A 60 2.98 0.66 6.02
N ASN A 61 2.88 -0.59 5.56
CA ASN A 61 3.70 -1.12 4.47
C ASN A 61 2.79 -1.69 3.37
N LEU A 62 3.00 -1.26 2.12
CA LEU A 62 2.43 -1.91 0.94
C LEU A 62 3.54 -2.64 0.18
N ILE A 63 3.35 -3.93 -0.09
CA ILE A 63 4.26 -4.72 -0.92
C ILE A 63 3.45 -5.15 -2.14
N TYR A 64 3.74 -4.55 -3.28
CA TYR A 64 3.07 -4.85 -4.54
C TYR A 64 3.85 -5.90 -5.32
N PHE A 65 3.21 -7.03 -5.60
CA PHE A 65 3.76 -8.08 -6.45
C PHE A 65 3.24 -7.90 -7.87
N GLY A 66 4.12 -7.51 -8.79
CA GLY A 66 3.76 -7.25 -10.17
C GLY A 66 4.00 -8.42 -11.11
N LEU A 67 3.29 -8.35 -12.24
CA LEU A 67 3.31 -9.27 -13.38
C LEU A 67 3.26 -8.46 -14.66
N ASP A 68 3.80 -9.03 -15.75
CA ASP A 68 3.88 -8.35 -17.04
C ASP A 68 2.49 -8.11 -17.66
N ASP A 69 1.58 -9.08 -17.53
CA ASP A 69 0.26 -9.04 -18.14
C ASP A 69 -0.77 -9.92 -17.42
N VAL A 70 -2.04 -9.65 -17.74
CA VAL A 70 -3.20 -10.38 -17.22
C VAL A 70 -3.29 -11.82 -17.74
N GLU A 71 -2.75 -12.10 -18.93
CA GLU A 71 -2.73 -13.45 -19.51
C GLU A 71 -1.87 -14.39 -18.65
N THR A 72 -0.73 -13.91 -18.19
CA THR A 72 0.15 -14.61 -17.26
C THR A 72 -0.57 -14.89 -15.94
N ALA A 73 -1.37 -13.96 -15.43
CA ALA A 73 -2.19 -14.18 -14.24
C ALA A 73 -3.23 -15.29 -14.47
N ALA A 74 -3.93 -15.26 -15.62
CA ALA A 74 -4.91 -16.28 -15.99
C ALA A 74 -4.26 -17.68 -16.13
N ILE A 75 -3.11 -17.78 -16.79
CA ILE A 75 -2.35 -19.04 -16.92
C ILE A 75 -1.93 -19.58 -15.54
N ARG A 76 -1.53 -18.70 -14.61
CA ARG A 76 -1.19 -19.09 -13.23
C ARG A 76 -2.40 -19.62 -12.48
N VAL A 77 -3.57 -18.98 -12.64
CA VAL A 77 -4.83 -19.45 -12.05
C VAL A 77 -5.22 -20.82 -12.59
N ASP A 78 -5.24 -20.98 -13.91
CA ASP A 78 -5.54 -22.23 -14.58
C ASP A 78 -4.58 -23.37 -14.14
N THR A 79 -3.28 -23.06 -14.02
CA THR A 79 -2.29 -24.00 -13.53
C THR A 79 -2.54 -24.44 -12.08
N ARG A 80 -2.86 -23.51 -11.17
CA ARG A 80 -3.17 -23.92 -9.78
C ARG A 80 -4.48 -24.69 -9.69
N VAL A 81 -5.49 -24.38 -10.51
CA VAL A 81 -6.77 -25.11 -10.54
C VAL A 81 -6.53 -26.56 -10.94
N ARG A 82 -5.71 -26.82 -11.96
CA ARG A 82 -5.27 -28.19 -12.30
C ARG A 82 -4.56 -28.91 -11.17
N LEU A 83 -3.92 -28.18 -10.26
CA LEU A 83 -3.24 -28.72 -9.07
C LEU A 83 -4.16 -28.78 -7.82
N GLY A 84 -5.47 -28.59 -7.97
CA GLY A 84 -6.45 -28.66 -6.88
C GLY A 84 -6.72 -27.32 -6.18
N GLY A 85 -6.26 -26.21 -6.75
CA GLY A 85 -6.52 -24.86 -6.26
C GLY A 85 -7.92 -24.34 -6.59
N HIS A 86 -8.23 -23.14 -6.09
CA HIS A 86 -9.53 -22.50 -6.31
C HIS A 86 -9.68 -21.91 -7.72
N PHE A 87 -10.83 -22.13 -8.35
CA PHE A 87 -11.18 -21.52 -9.63
C PHE A 87 -11.66 -20.08 -9.44
N ILE A 88 -11.24 -19.19 -10.34
CA ILE A 88 -11.65 -17.78 -10.43
C ILE A 88 -12.01 -17.53 -11.88
N GLU A 89 -13.13 -16.83 -12.10
CA GLU A 89 -13.61 -16.50 -13.45
C GLU A 89 -12.65 -15.53 -14.15
N THR A 90 -12.50 -15.64 -15.47
CA THR A 90 -11.58 -14.79 -16.25
C THR A 90 -11.89 -13.30 -16.09
N ASP A 91 -13.17 -12.92 -16.09
CA ASP A 91 -13.59 -11.52 -15.92
C ASP A 91 -13.19 -10.98 -14.54
N GLU A 92 -13.23 -11.82 -13.51
CA GLU A 92 -12.79 -11.46 -12.16
C GLU A 92 -11.25 -11.30 -12.10
N ILE A 93 -10.50 -12.12 -12.83
CA ILE A 93 -9.04 -11.97 -12.95
C ILE A 93 -8.69 -10.63 -13.63
N ILE A 94 -9.38 -10.31 -14.74
CA ILE A 94 -9.15 -9.06 -15.48
C ILE A 94 -9.49 -7.85 -14.61
N PHE A 95 -10.66 -7.86 -13.97
CA PHE A 95 -11.08 -6.78 -13.08
C PHE A 95 -10.07 -6.56 -11.94
N ASN A 96 -9.67 -7.63 -11.25
CA ASN A 96 -8.71 -7.54 -10.16
C ASN A 96 -7.35 -7.00 -10.62
N TYR A 97 -6.88 -7.42 -11.80
CA TYR A 97 -5.62 -6.97 -12.36
C TYR A 97 -5.64 -5.46 -12.65
N GLU A 98 -6.65 -4.99 -13.39
CA GLU A 98 -6.75 -3.59 -13.83
C GLU A 98 -7.08 -2.66 -12.67
N GLU A 99 -8.11 -2.99 -11.88
CA GLU A 99 -8.57 -2.14 -10.78
C GLU A 99 -7.54 -2.14 -9.64
N GLY A 100 -6.85 -3.25 -9.38
CA GLY A 100 -5.75 -3.32 -8.41
C GLY A 100 -4.62 -2.36 -8.77
N ILE A 101 -4.14 -2.37 -10.02
CA ILE A 101 -3.11 -1.43 -10.49
C ILE A 101 -3.55 0.02 -10.30
N LYS A 102 -4.74 0.36 -10.81
CA LYS A 102 -5.29 1.71 -10.72
C LYS A 102 -5.38 2.19 -9.28
N ARG A 103 -5.97 1.38 -8.40
CA ARG A 103 -6.16 1.74 -6.99
C ARG A 103 -4.85 1.85 -6.24
N VAL A 104 -3.84 1.03 -6.55
CA VAL A 104 -2.49 1.17 -5.98
C VAL A 104 -1.88 2.51 -6.41
N LYS A 105 -1.94 2.89 -7.69
CA LYS A 105 -1.44 4.20 -8.15
C LYS A 105 -2.10 5.35 -7.39
N ASP A 106 -3.41 5.27 -7.20
CA ASP A 106 -4.17 6.31 -6.53
C ASP A 106 -3.83 6.39 -5.04
N ASN A 107 -3.61 5.26 -4.38
CA ASN A 107 -3.57 5.20 -2.91
C ASN A 107 -2.19 4.91 -2.31
N MET A 108 -1.18 4.56 -3.12
CA MET A 108 0.14 4.18 -2.61
C MET A 108 0.70 5.24 -1.66
N HIS A 109 0.52 6.54 -1.96
CA HIS A 109 0.96 7.66 -1.13
C HIS A 109 0.50 7.62 0.33
N ARG A 110 -0.57 6.87 0.66
CA ARG A 110 -1.08 6.69 2.03
C ARG A 110 -0.16 5.86 2.92
N TYR A 111 0.66 5.00 2.32
CA TYR A 111 1.56 4.09 3.01
C TYR A 111 2.88 4.76 3.36
N ASP A 112 3.42 4.39 4.51
CA ASP A 112 4.71 4.90 4.98
C ASP A 112 5.87 4.30 4.20
N ARG A 113 5.69 3.07 3.70
CA ARG A 113 6.63 2.38 2.83
C ARG A 113 5.90 1.62 1.74
N VAL A 114 6.43 1.71 0.52
CA VAL A 114 5.95 0.89 -0.59
C VAL A 114 7.14 0.21 -1.25
N LYS A 115 6.99 -1.09 -1.51
CA LYS A 115 7.94 -1.90 -2.26
C LYS A 115 7.25 -2.51 -3.46
N PHE A 116 7.93 -2.48 -4.58
CA PHE A 116 7.54 -3.17 -5.80
C PHE A 116 8.42 -4.40 -5.96
N VAL A 117 7.78 -5.54 -6.15
CA VAL A 117 8.41 -6.85 -6.24
C VAL A 117 8.04 -7.44 -7.58
N ASP A 118 9.05 -7.85 -8.34
CA ASP A 118 8.81 -8.58 -9.59
C ASP A 118 8.56 -10.05 -9.30
N THR A 119 7.64 -10.67 -10.04
CA THR A 119 7.37 -12.11 -9.91
C THR A 119 7.44 -12.84 -11.24
N GLY A 120 8.11 -12.27 -12.24
CA GLY A 120 8.24 -12.88 -13.58
C GLY A 120 8.94 -14.24 -13.55
N ILE A 121 9.91 -14.42 -12.63
CA ILE A 121 10.63 -15.68 -12.47
C ILE A 121 10.06 -16.48 -11.29
N LYS A 122 9.59 -17.70 -11.56
CA LYS A 122 9.03 -18.59 -10.52
C LYS A 122 10.04 -18.83 -9.40
N GLY A 123 9.63 -18.56 -8.16
CA GLY A 123 10.45 -18.76 -6.97
C GLY A 123 11.45 -17.63 -6.65
N ILE A 124 11.47 -16.56 -7.46
CA ILE A 124 12.28 -15.38 -7.21
C ILE A 124 11.35 -14.17 -7.12
N ALA A 125 11.55 -13.36 -6.09
CA ALA A 125 10.72 -12.18 -5.82
C ALA A 125 11.63 -10.98 -5.48
N PRO A 126 12.43 -10.47 -6.44
CA PRO A 126 13.34 -9.38 -6.15
C PRO A 126 12.55 -8.08 -5.94
N VAL A 127 12.97 -7.28 -4.96
CA VAL A 127 12.50 -5.89 -4.85
C VAL A 127 13.13 -5.11 -6.01
N ILE A 128 12.31 -4.50 -6.84
CA ILE A 128 12.74 -3.76 -8.04
C ILE A 128 12.68 -2.25 -7.85
N ALA A 129 11.84 -1.76 -6.95
CA ALA A 129 11.75 -0.36 -6.59
C ALA A 129 11.14 -0.22 -5.20
N TYR A 130 11.40 0.91 -4.56
CA TYR A 130 10.75 1.27 -3.30
C TYR A 130 10.65 2.78 -3.13
N TYR A 131 9.74 3.20 -2.26
CA TYR A 131 9.78 4.53 -1.65
C TYR A 131 9.40 4.47 -0.17
N TYR A 132 9.90 5.42 0.61
CA TYR A 132 9.57 5.64 2.01
C TYR A 132 9.05 7.08 2.23
N GLN A 133 8.21 7.26 3.26
CA GLN A 133 7.55 8.53 3.59
C GLN A 133 8.51 9.71 3.80
N ASN A 134 9.78 9.46 4.13
CA ASN A 134 10.81 10.49 4.25
C ASN A 134 11.35 11.00 2.90
N GLY A 135 10.75 10.59 1.78
CA GLY A 135 11.17 10.95 0.42
C GLY A 135 12.26 10.05 -0.16
N LYS A 136 12.84 9.13 0.63
CA LYS A 136 13.83 8.17 0.13
C LYS A 136 13.16 7.19 -0.83
N HIS A 137 13.65 7.12 -2.06
CA HIS A 137 13.16 6.22 -3.09
C HIS A 137 14.32 5.68 -3.94
N ALA A 138 14.10 4.56 -4.62
CA ALA A 138 15.02 4.04 -5.62
C ALA A 138 14.31 3.11 -6.60
N VAL A 139 14.79 3.11 -7.85
CA VAL A 139 14.54 2.06 -8.85
C VAL A 139 15.81 1.21 -8.93
N LEU A 140 15.71 -0.04 -8.50
CA LEU A 140 16.82 -0.99 -8.40
C LEU A 140 17.01 -1.79 -9.70
N ASN A 141 15.92 -2.02 -10.42
CA ASN A 141 15.94 -2.62 -11.76
C ASN A 141 14.99 -1.83 -12.68
N SER A 142 15.56 -1.10 -13.64
CA SER A 142 14.82 -0.28 -14.60
C SER A 142 14.31 -1.07 -15.82
N ASN A 143 14.59 -2.37 -15.91
CA ASN A 143 14.24 -3.20 -17.07
C ASN A 143 12.96 -4.02 -16.84
N ILE A 144 12.03 -3.50 -16.02
CA ILE A 144 10.78 -4.19 -15.70
C ILE A 144 9.60 -3.47 -16.37
N GLY A 145 9.00 -4.11 -17.37
CA GLY A 145 8.01 -3.49 -18.26
C GLY A 145 6.74 -3.05 -17.54
N TRP A 146 6.15 -3.93 -16.71
CA TRP A 146 4.94 -3.58 -15.95
C TRP A 146 5.19 -2.43 -14.97
N PHE A 147 6.35 -2.41 -14.32
CA PHE A 147 6.67 -1.36 -13.35
C PHE A 147 6.84 -0.01 -14.05
N ASN A 148 7.58 0.01 -15.16
CA ASN A 148 7.84 1.22 -15.92
C ASN A 148 6.54 1.82 -16.48
N SER A 149 5.66 0.97 -17.02
CA SER A 149 4.39 1.42 -17.60
C SER A 149 3.37 1.89 -16.56
N GLN A 150 3.36 1.28 -15.37
CA GLN A 150 2.30 1.51 -14.40
C GLN A 150 2.70 2.44 -13.24
N PHE A 151 3.93 2.35 -12.75
CA PHE A 151 4.31 2.89 -11.44
C PHE A 151 5.52 3.80 -11.42
N ASN A 152 6.41 3.78 -12.42
CA ASN A 152 7.65 4.55 -12.37
C ASN A 152 7.40 6.06 -12.21
N ASP A 153 6.57 6.65 -13.06
CA ASP A 153 6.25 8.08 -12.97
C ASP A 153 5.53 8.40 -11.66
N ARG A 154 4.60 7.53 -11.24
CA ARG A 154 3.85 7.70 -10.01
C ARG A 154 4.74 7.64 -8.76
N LEU A 155 5.75 6.78 -8.75
CA LEU A 155 6.76 6.70 -7.70
C LEU A 155 7.49 8.03 -7.54
N LEU A 156 7.92 8.61 -8.66
CA LEU A 156 8.64 9.90 -8.69
C LEU A 156 7.76 11.04 -8.21
N GLU A 157 6.51 11.11 -8.69
CA GLU A 157 5.53 12.10 -8.25
C GLU A 157 5.34 12.08 -6.73
N VAL A 158 5.09 10.89 -6.16
CA VAL A 158 4.87 10.73 -4.72
C VAL A 158 6.12 11.09 -3.94
N ALA A 159 7.31 10.71 -4.41
CA ALA A 159 8.57 11.07 -3.76
C ALA A 159 8.81 12.58 -3.74
N ILE A 160 8.58 13.27 -4.87
CA ILE A 160 8.71 14.73 -4.97
C ILE A 160 7.72 15.44 -4.05
N GLN A 161 6.46 14.98 -4.02
CA GLN A 161 5.44 15.51 -3.14
C GLN A 161 5.89 15.43 -1.67
N ARG A 162 6.42 14.28 -1.23
CA ARG A 162 6.89 14.09 0.15
C ARG A 162 8.09 14.96 0.51
N ILE A 163 9.06 15.09 -0.39
CA ILE A 163 10.22 15.96 -0.17
C ILE A 163 9.77 17.43 -0.01
N SER A 164 8.79 17.85 -0.81
CA SER A 164 8.21 19.19 -0.74
C SER A 164 7.49 19.41 0.59
N GLU A 165 6.63 18.49 1.00
CA GLU A 165 5.90 18.54 2.29
C GLU A 165 6.85 18.61 3.49
N LEU A 166 7.93 17.82 3.48
CA LEU A 166 8.95 17.86 4.53
C LEU A 166 9.64 19.22 4.59
N SER A 167 10.02 19.76 3.42
CA SER A 167 10.71 21.05 3.33
C SER A 167 9.85 22.20 3.87
N SER A 168 8.58 22.28 3.49
CA SER A 168 7.64 23.28 4.02
C SER A 168 7.40 23.14 5.53
N GLY A 169 7.39 21.91 6.05
CA GLY A 169 7.30 21.64 7.48
C GLY A 169 8.51 22.15 8.27
N PHE A 170 9.71 22.07 7.70
CA PHE A 170 10.94 22.59 8.32
C PHE A 170 10.96 24.12 8.39
N GLU A 171 10.53 24.80 7.34
CA GLU A 171 10.43 26.26 7.31
C GLU A 171 9.45 26.76 8.38
N THR A 172 8.27 26.14 8.44
CA THR A 172 7.23 26.47 9.43
C THR A 172 7.74 26.30 10.88
N LYS A 173 8.47 25.21 11.17
CA LYS A 173 9.06 24.99 12.51
C LYS A 173 10.11 26.04 12.86
N LYS A 174 11.00 26.39 11.93
CA LYS A 174 12.00 27.45 12.13
C LYS A 174 11.35 28.80 12.44
N ASP A 175 10.27 29.15 11.75
CA ASP A 175 9.55 30.40 11.98
C ASP A 175 8.88 30.46 13.36
N ILE A 176 8.30 29.33 13.80
CA ILE A 176 7.72 29.21 15.15
C ILE A 176 8.80 29.33 16.22
N GLU A 177 9.94 28.65 16.06
CA GLU A 177 11.07 28.73 16.99
C GLU A 177 11.64 30.16 17.09
N GLN A 178 11.82 30.83 15.95
CA GLN A 178 12.29 32.22 15.92
C GLN A 178 11.31 33.18 16.60
N LYS A 179 9.99 33.01 16.39
CA LYS A 179 8.95 33.80 17.07
C LYS A 179 8.98 33.54 18.58
N GLN A 180 9.07 32.29 19.02
CA GLN A 180 9.17 31.93 20.44
C GLN A 180 10.43 32.52 21.10
N GLN A 181 11.56 32.52 20.38
CA GLN A 181 12.82 33.07 20.88
C GLN A 181 12.79 34.61 20.98
N LYS A 182 12.13 35.29 20.04
CA LYS A 182 11.86 36.74 20.14
C LYS A 182 10.96 37.08 21.33
N ILE A 183 9.88 36.32 21.56
CA ILE A 183 8.97 36.50 22.71
C ILE A 183 9.70 36.28 24.05
N ARG A 184 10.59 35.29 24.14
CA ARG A 184 11.42 35.06 25.33
C ARG A 184 12.41 36.20 25.59
N LYS A 185 12.96 36.82 24.55
CA LYS A 185 13.89 37.95 24.67
C LYS A 185 13.19 39.25 25.07
N THR A 186 11.94 39.49 24.67
CA THR A 186 11.17 40.68 25.06
C THR A 186 10.57 40.60 26.46
N ARG A 187 10.46 39.40 27.05
CA ARG A 187 9.98 39.17 28.43
C ARG A 187 11.07 39.21 29.51
N LYS A 188 12.33 39.52 29.19
CA LYS A 188 13.36 39.75 30.22
C LYS A 188 13.06 41.09 30.93
N PRO A 189 12.83 41.10 32.25
CA PRO A 189 12.59 42.35 32.98
C PRO A 189 13.85 43.22 32.93
N ARG A 190 13.67 44.52 32.68
CA ARG A 190 14.74 45.52 32.86
C ARG A 190 14.97 45.64 34.36
N CYS A 191 16.12 45.13 34.83
CA CYS A 191 16.69 45.55 36.11
C CYS A 191 17.35 46.92 35.95
#